data_AF-A0A9E0LFD6-F1
#
_entry.id   AF-A0A9E0LFD6-F1
#
_cell.length_a   1.000
_cell.length_b   1.000
_cell.length_c   1.000
_cell.angle_alpha   90.00
_cell.angle_beta   90.00
_cell.angle_gamma   90.00
#
_symmetry.space_group_name_H-M   'P 1'
#
loop_
_entity.id
_entity.type
_entity.pdbx_description
1 polymer ?
#
loop_
_entity_poly.entity_id
_entity_poly.type
_entity_poly.pdbx_seq_one_letter_code
_entity_poly.pdbx_strand_id
1 'polypeptide(L)'
;MFTLQSFTLQTSLPAQAAPSSESTSKPESTSKPAAMAKSKPVSTYSNITELSYRARERFEAEPKNAEAAYNFAAYQSLVGDRQYAQQIFTQAIALKPDDFLSHLGLAQMNANDPARGAKGALVELARAEALALAAPVSTTIDSQRLPKASLALSRSGQLELLGKTYLAIGYPDRAWPLFQKAYALQPNSRPILQMLVRSALAAKNIKLAIAHLKALTAGAVTERQLLLDMAAAYPLISAQAAFMSLGKSAKLDQFIFDQAQANFGTDAELFYGLGRNFEASKCLSMASKCYSTAVALAPEEGQYVLAHCARLVLEGKRQAALVELNAVASKLQEQEPSPRRAAVAGTIAAGLKLLNGGLRSYKTSLMEFSHLSCNCKIAAFNYLLRHLPGVVYARIAEGKGPHNLVIYDPAVASPEKIWAKLGRDVTYKIVPGLSRKIVDFPTLVETALANYEMQPDLERKYYEFQPLPILPLSPVAPLSPRPPGKPLSQ
;
A
#
# COMPACT_ATOMS: atom_id res chain seq x y z
N MET A 1 -60.54 -33.11 6.83
CA MET A 1 -59.57 -33.06 7.95
C MET A 1 -58.19 -32.75 7.37
N PHE A 2 -57.86 -31.47 7.27
CA PHE A 2 -56.51 -30.97 7.00
C PHE A 2 -56.38 -29.64 7.72
N THR A 3 -55.44 -29.56 8.66
CA THR A 3 -55.13 -28.37 9.46
C THR A 3 -54.00 -27.61 8.78
N LEU A 4 -54.27 -26.40 8.31
CA LEU A 4 -53.29 -25.41 7.86
C LEU A 4 -52.97 -24.48 9.03
N GLN A 5 -51.72 -24.44 9.45
CA GLN A 5 -51.20 -23.40 10.34
C GLN A 5 -50.46 -22.34 9.52
N SER A 6 -51.01 -21.14 9.58
CA SER A 6 -50.47 -19.88 9.06
C SER A 6 -49.48 -19.28 10.06
N PHE A 7 -48.30 -18.85 9.58
CA PHE A 7 -47.36 -18.00 10.31
C PHE A 7 -47.41 -16.57 9.76
N THR A 8 -47.74 -15.64 10.64
CA THR A 8 -47.80 -14.19 10.42
C THR A 8 -46.45 -13.58 10.81
N LEU A 9 -45.82 -12.83 9.91
CA LEU A 9 -44.65 -11.99 10.20
C LEU A 9 -45.09 -10.52 10.22
N GLN A 10 -45.11 -9.93 11.41
CA GLN A 10 -45.25 -8.49 11.63
C GLN A 10 -43.89 -7.81 11.41
N THR A 11 -43.83 -6.92 10.42
CA THR A 11 -42.74 -5.94 10.28
C THR A 11 -43.28 -4.56 10.65
N SER A 12 -42.77 -3.99 11.74
CA SER A 12 -42.98 -2.60 12.13
C SER A 12 -41.94 -1.70 11.44
N LEU A 13 -42.43 -0.68 10.72
CA LEU A 13 -41.65 0.45 10.21
C LEU A 13 -41.84 1.65 11.15
N PRO A 14 -40.79 2.46 11.42
CA PRO A 14 -40.99 3.76 12.04
C PRO A 14 -41.23 4.84 10.99
N ALA A 15 -42.12 5.76 11.37
CA ALA A 15 -42.62 6.89 10.60
C ALA A 15 -41.55 7.95 10.28
N GLN A 16 -41.58 8.46 9.05
CA GLN A 16 -40.90 9.70 8.65
C GLN A 16 -41.85 10.89 8.88
N ALA A 17 -41.36 11.88 9.62
CA ALA A 17 -42.00 13.17 9.81
C ALA A 17 -41.65 14.10 8.63
N ALA A 18 -42.68 14.75 8.08
CA ALA A 18 -42.56 15.85 7.14
C ALA A 18 -42.14 17.15 7.83
N PRO A 19 -41.64 18.13 7.06
CA PRO A 19 -41.92 19.52 7.39
C PRO A 19 -42.56 20.27 6.22
N SER A 20 -43.68 20.92 6.54
CA SER A 20 -44.25 22.04 5.81
C SER A 20 -43.74 23.35 6.44
N SER A 21 -43.42 24.34 5.61
CA SER A 21 -44.04 25.68 5.67
C SER A 21 -43.26 26.69 4.82
N GLU A 22 -44.02 27.32 3.95
CA GLU A 22 -43.69 28.52 3.20
C GLU A 22 -43.43 29.70 4.14
N SER A 23 -42.46 30.56 3.80
CA SER A 23 -42.56 31.97 4.16
C SER A 23 -41.99 32.84 3.04
N THR A 24 -42.89 33.64 2.50
CA THR A 24 -42.69 34.74 1.56
C THR A 24 -41.94 35.90 2.22
N SER A 25 -40.90 36.42 1.56
CA SER A 25 -40.41 37.78 1.79
C SER A 25 -39.99 38.45 0.48
N LYS A 26 -40.33 39.75 0.42
CA LYS A 26 -40.30 40.68 -0.72
C LYS A 26 -38.87 40.99 -1.24
N PRO A 27 -38.74 41.46 -2.49
CA PRO A 27 -37.49 41.99 -3.01
C PRO A 27 -37.38 43.49 -2.72
N GLU A 28 -36.28 43.91 -2.10
CA GLU A 28 -35.93 45.33 -2.01
C GLU A 28 -34.55 45.57 -2.64
N SER A 29 -34.58 46.34 -3.71
CA SER A 29 -33.47 46.73 -4.56
C SER A 29 -32.64 47.84 -3.91
N THR A 30 -31.33 47.68 -3.83
CA THR A 30 -30.34 48.78 -3.97
C THR A 30 -28.93 48.18 -4.11
N SER A 31 -28.48 47.98 -5.35
CA SER A 31 -27.09 47.62 -5.65
C SER A 31 -26.22 48.88 -5.81
N LYS A 32 -25.32 49.11 -4.86
CA LYS A 32 -24.11 49.92 -5.05
C LYS A 32 -23.05 49.09 -5.78
N PRO A 33 -22.26 49.66 -6.70
CA PRO A 33 -21.23 48.90 -7.43
C PRO A 33 -20.07 48.57 -6.49
N ALA A 34 -19.89 47.27 -6.20
CA ALA A 34 -18.74 46.76 -5.47
C ALA A 34 -17.49 46.88 -6.35
N ALA A 35 -16.45 47.49 -5.81
CA ALA A 35 -15.14 47.61 -6.42
C ALA A 35 -14.60 46.22 -6.80
N MET A 36 -14.13 46.09 -8.04
CA MET A 36 -13.46 44.90 -8.55
C MET A 36 -12.31 44.50 -7.62
N ALA A 37 -12.54 43.45 -6.83
CA ALA A 37 -11.51 42.78 -6.07
C ALA A 37 -10.51 42.20 -7.08
N LYS A 38 -9.29 42.75 -7.09
CA LYS A 38 -8.14 42.18 -7.81
C LYS A 38 -8.03 40.72 -7.39
N SER A 39 -8.40 39.80 -8.29
CA SER A 39 -8.23 38.37 -8.09
C SER A 39 -6.75 38.13 -7.80
N LYS A 40 -6.43 37.70 -6.56
CA LYS A 40 -5.09 37.25 -6.23
C LYS A 40 -4.71 36.17 -7.24
N PRO A 41 -3.50 36.22 -7.85
CA PRO A 41 -3.09 35.18 -8.78
C PRO A 41 -3.15 33.84 -8.05
N VAL A 42 -4.00 32.95 -8.56
CA VAL A 42 -4.03 31.56 -8.14
C VAL A 42 -2.72 30.97 -8.64
N SER A 43 -1.71 30.88 -7.76
CA SER A 43 -0.48 30.16 -8.04
C SER A 43 -0.85 28.70 -8.25
N THR A 44 -0.81 28.26 -9.51
CA THR A 44 -1.08 26.89 -9.94
C THR A 44 0.13 25.97 -9.77
N TYR A 45 1.19 26.42 -9.10
CA TYR A 45 2.28 25.54 -8.69
C TYR A 45 1.86 24.79 -7.42
N SER A 46 2.01 23.47 -7.44
CA SER A 46 1.97 22.68 -6.21
C SER A 46 2.95 23.30 -5.20
N ASN A 47 2.47 23.55 -3.98
CA ASN A 47 3.21 24.22 -2.90
C ASN A 47 4.66 23.71 -2.76
N ILE A 48 4.90 22.43 -3.02
CA ILE A 48 6.22 21.80 -2.91
C ILE A 48 7.28 22.34 -3.87
N THR A 49 6.91 22.69 -5.11
CA THR A 49 7.87 23.19 -6.11
C THR A 49 8.32 24.61 -5.75
N GLU A 50 7.39 25.45 -5.30
CA GLU A 50 7.71 26.80 -4.81
C GLU A 50 8.61 26.75 -3.57
N LEU A 51 8.33 25.84 -2.63
CA LEU A 51 9.17 25.61 -1.46
C LEU A 51 10.58 25.12 -1.85
N SER A 52 10.69 24.27 -2.86
CA SER A 52 11.97 23.82 -3.41
C SER A 52 12.78 24.98 -3.99
N TYR A 53 12.15 25.90 -4.74
CA TYR A 53 12.83 27.10 -5.27
C TYR A 53 13.31 28.03 -4.15
N ARG A 54 12.51 28.28 -3.11
CA ARG A 54 12.95 29.09 -1.96
C ARG A 54 14.08 28.45 -1.20
N ALA A 55 14.04 27.12 -1.01
CA ALA A 55 15.13 26.39 -0.38
C ALA A 55 16.40 26.45 -1.22
N ARG A 56 16.29 26.42 -2.56
CA ARG A 56 17.40 26.63 -3.48
C ARG A 56 18.03 28.01 -3.33
N GLU A 57 17.23 29.07 -3.41
CA GLU A 57 17.70 30.46 -3.25
C GLU A 57 18.46 30.63 -1.93
N ARG A 58 17.95 29.99 -0.87
CA ARG A 58 18.59 30.00 0.44
C ARG A 58 19.92 29.27 0.46
N PHE A 59 19.97 28.07 -0.11
CA PHE A 59 21.19 27.28 -0.25
C PHE A 59 22.24 28.03 -1.09
N GLU A 60 21.83 28.69 -2.17
CA GLU A 60 22.70 29.51 -3.02
C GLU A 60 23.20 30.77 -2.30
N ALA A 61 22.37 31.40 -1.46
CA ALA A 61 22.75 32.54 -0.63
C ALA A 61 23.72 32.16 0.50
N GLU A 62 23.63 30.93 1.02
CA GLU A 62 24.44 30.42 2.14
C GLU A 62 25.03 29.04 1.84
N PRO A 63 25.97 28.91 0.88
CA PRO A 63 26.46 27.61 0.41
C PRO A 63 27.26 26.81 1.45
N LYS A 64 27.62 27.43 2.58
CA LYS A 64 28.30 26.77 3.71
C LYS A 64 27.35 26.39 4.85
N ASN A 65 26.05 26.66 4.71
CA ASN A 65 25.05 26.33 5.72
C ASN A 65 24.51 24.91 5.47
N ALA A 66 24.89 23.96 6.33
CA ALA A 66 24.48 22.57 6.22
C ALA A 66 22.95 22.38 6.31
N GLU A 67 22.25 23.20 7.12
CA GLU A 67 20.80 23.11 7.28
C GLU A 67 20.07 23.57 6.01
N ALA A 68 20.58 24.62 5.35
CA ALA A 68 20.06 25.08 4.07
C ALA A 68 20.25 24.02 2.98
N ALA A 69 21.43 23.38 2.93
CA ALA A 69 21.72 22.27 2.03
C ALA A 69 20.78 21.08 2.29
N TYR A 70 20.65 20.65 3.55
CA TYR A 70 19.73 19.57 3.95
C TYR A 70 18.28 19.86 3.52
N ASN A 71 17.76 21.05 3.86
CA ASN A 71 16.38 21.41 3.52
C ASN A 71 16.15 21.41 2.02
N PHE A 72 17.11 21.91 1.24
CA PHE A 72 17.02 21.88 -0.21
C PHE A 72 16.99 20.44 -0.74
N ALA A 73 17.86 19.57 -0.24
CA ALA A 73 17.87 18.16 -0.60
C ALA A 73 16.54 17.46 -0.26
N ALA A 74 15.98 17.73 0.92
CA ALA A 74 14.69 17.18 1.36
C ALA A 74 13.54 17.61 0.43
N TYR A 75 13.50 18.88 0.01
CA TYR A 75 12.52 19.35 -0.96
C TYR A 75 12.72 18.72 -2.35
N GLN A 76 13.96 18.55 -2.81
CA GLN A 76 14.22 17.86 -4.09
C GLN A 76 13.77 16.40 -4.06
N SER A 77 13.96 15.72 -2.94
CA SER A 77 13.42 14.37 -2.74
C SER A 77 11.89 14.34 -2.86
N LEU A 78 11.19 15.36 -2.36
CA LEU A 78 9.73 15.46 -2.42
C LEU A 78 9.21 15.82 -3.82
N VAL A 79 9.97 16.60 -4.59
CA VAL A 79 9.71 16.86 -6.01
C VAL A 79 9.94 15.60 -6.85
N GLY A 80 10.77 14.67 -6.37
CA GLY A 80 11.10 13.42 -7.05
C GLY A 80 12.46 13.44 -7.76
N ASP A 81 13.21 14.54 -7.68
CA ASP A 81 14.58 14.62 -8.22
C ASP A 81 15.59 14.03 -7.24
N ARG A 82 15.61 12.70 -7.20
CA ARG A 82 16.39 11.92 -6.24
C ARG A 82 17.89 11.95 -6.50
N GLN A 83 18.30 11.99 -7.77
CA GLN A 83 19.72 12.06 -8.11
C GLN A 83 20.31 13.39 -7.66
N TYR A 84 19.57 14.49 -7.85
CA TYR A 84 20.01 15.78 -7.38
C TYR A 84 19.95 15.88 -5.85
N ALA A 85 18.87 15.40 -5.23
CA ALA A 85 18.78 15.32 -3.76
C ALA A 85 19.96 14.54 -3.15
N GLN A 86 20.37 13.42 -3.75
CA GLN A 86 21.53 12.62 -3.32
C GLN A 86 22.83 13.45 -3.31
N GLN A 87 23.05 14.27 -4.34
CA GLN A 87 24.22 15.15 -4.43
C GLN A 87 24.19 16.22 -3.33
N ILE A 88 23.04 16.86 -3.12
CA ILE A 88 22.91 17.92 -2.11
C ILE A 88 22.99 17.35 -0.68
N PHE A 89 22.43 16.17 -0.39
CA PHE A 89 22.64 15.50 0.90
C PHE A 89 24.11 15.18 1.15
N THR A 90 24.83 14.75 0.11
CA THR A 90 26.28 14.50 0.23
C THR A 90 27.04 15.79 0.57
N GLN A 91 26.65 16.93 0.00
CA GLN A 91 27.22 18.23 0.35
C GLN A 91 26.86 18.65 1.78
N ALA A 92 25.61 18.43 2.22
CA ALA A 92 25.19 18.71 3.59
C ALA A 92 26.02 17.91 4.61
N ILE A 93 26.28 16.62 4.36
CA ILE A 93 27.15 15.77 5.19
C ILE A 93 28.60 16.29 5.17
N ALA A 94 29.11 16.74 4.03
CA ALA A 94 30.46 17.31 3.95
C ALA A 94 30.60 18.60 4.78
N LEU A 95 29.54 19.41 4.86
CA LEU A 95 29.48 20.60 5.70
C LEU A 95 29.32 20.27 7.18
N LYS A 96 28.54 19.22 7.51
CA LYS A 96 28.27 18.78 8.87
C LYS A 96 28.21 17.24 8.95
N PRO A 97 29.36 16.57 9.22
CA PRO A 97 29.44 15.10 9.21
C PRO A 97 28.64 14.39 10.31
N ASP A 98 28.20 15.11 11.34
CA ASP A 98 27.38 14.61 12.44
C ASP A 98 25.89 14.89 12.24
N ASP A 99 25.46 15.34 11.05
CA ASP A 99 24.06 15.58 10.76
C ASP A 99 23.28 14.28 10.46
N PHE A 100 22.58 13.80 11.49
CA PHE A 100 21.72 12.63 11.44
C PHE A 100 20.75 12.63 10.25
N LEU A 101 20.08 13.76 10.00
CA LEU A 101 19.03 13.83 8.99
C LEU A 101 19.58 13.77 7.57
N SER A 102 20.73 14.38 7.29
CA SER A 102 21.38 14.25 5.99
C SER A 102 21.86 12.82 5.71
N HIS A 103 22.39 12.09 6.70
CA HIS A 103 22.71 10.67 6.53
C HIS A 103 21.46 9.82 6.26
N LEU A 104 20.38 10.07 6.99
CA LEU A 104 19.10 9.38 6.77
C LEU A 104 18.54 9.67 5.37
N GLY A 105 18.57 10.93 4.92
CA GLY A 105 18.11 11.30 3.58
C GLY A 105 18.96 10.69 2.47
N LEU A 106 20.28 10.70 2.64
CA LEU A 106 21.18 10.02 1.69
C LEU A 106 20.91 8.51 1.63
N ALA A 107 20.61 7.88 2.77
CA ALA A 107 20.22 6.47 2.79
C ALA A 107 18.94 6.20 2.00
N GLN A 108 17.90 7.02 2.18
CA GLN A 108 16.65 6.92 1.43
C GLN A 108 16.85 7.11 -0.08
N MET A 109 17.75 8.02 -0.48
CA MET A 109 18.11 8.21 -1.90
C MET A 109 18.88 7.00 -2.44
N ASN A 110 19.88 6.51 -1.71
CA ASN A 110 20.65 5.33 -2.08
C ASN A 110 19.78 4.07 -2.20
N ALA A 111 18.76 3.90 -1.35
CA ALA A 111 17.87 2.73 -1.39
C ALA A 111 17.16 2.62 -2.75
N ASN A 112 16.84 3.76 -3.35
CA ASN A 112 16.18 3.86 -4.64
C ASN A 112 17.15 4.04 -5.82
N ASP A 113 18.45 4.16 -5.59
CA ASP A 113 19.49 4.29 -6.63
C ASP A 113 19.72 2.92 -7.31
N PRO A 114 19.75 2.81 -8.67
CA PRO A 114 19.90 1.51 -9.33
C PRO A 114 21.27 0.86 -9.08
N ALA A 115 22.32 1.67 -8.90
CA ALA A 115 23.68 1.19 -8.72
C ALA A 115 23.95 0.76 -7.28
N ARG A 116 23.38 1.50 -6.31
CA ARG A 116 23.63 1.28 -4.88
C ARG A 116 22.58 0.40 -4.20
N GLY A 117 21.31 0.65 -4.49
CA GLY A 117 20.15 0.00 -3.89
C GLY A 117 20.19 -0.07 -2.36
N ALA A 118 19.53 -1.08 -1.81
CA ALA A 118 19.46 -1.31 -0.37
C ALA A 118 20.84 -1.43 0.30
N LYS A 119 21.86 -1.99 -0.38
CA LYS A 119 23.21 -2.13 0.17
C LYS A 119 23.86 -0.78 0.47
N GLY A 120 23.76 0.18 -0.45
CA GLY A 120 24.27 1.54 -0.20
C GLY A 120 23.47 2.31 0.86
N ALA A 121 22.16 2.04 0.97
CA ALA A 121 21.34 2.62 2.03
C ALA A 121 21.79 2.15 3.43
N LEU A 122 22.12 0.87 3.59
CA LEU A 122 22.55 0.30 4.87
C LEU A 122 23.82 0.96 5.43
N VAL A 123 24.75 1.39 4.57
CA VAL A 123 25.98 2.06 5.01
C VAL A 123 25.65 3.39 5.68
N GLU A 124 24.80 4.21 5.06
CA GLU A 124 24.41 5.51 5.61
C GLU A 124 23.44 5.36 6.80
N LEU A 125 22.57 4.34 6.80
CA LEU A 125 21.73 4.03 7.96
C LEU A 125 22.54 3.65 9.19
N ALA A 126 23.62 2.88 9.04
CA ALA A 126 24.49 2.53 10.16
C ALA A 126 25.16 3.78 10.76
N ARG A 127 25.51 4.77 9.94
CA ARG A 127 26.05 6.07 10.40
C ARG A 127 24.99 6.88 11.13
N ALA A 128 23.80 7.02 10.54
CA ALA A 128 22.67 7.71 11.17
C ALA A 128 22.28 7.04 12.51
N GLU A 129 22.29 5.71 12.57
CA GLU A 129 22.06 4.96 13.80
C GLU A 129 23.12 5.24 14.87
N ALA A 130 24.40 5.26 14.52
CA ALA A 130 25.46 5.62 15.45
C ALA A 130 25.28 7.04 16.01
N LEU A 131 24.94 8.01 15.17
CA LEU A 131 24.65 9.39 15.58
C LEU A 131 23.46 9.48 16.53
N ALA A 132 22.35 8.80 16.21
CA ALA A 132 21.14 8.79 17.05
C ALA A 132 21.39 8.11 18.43
N LEU A 133 22.30 7.14 18.49
CA LEU A 133 22.66 6.45 19.73
C LEU A 133 23.66 7.24 20.58
N ALA A 134 24.58 7.96 19.94
CA ALA A 134 25.59 8.80 20.59
C ALA A 134 25.02 10.11 21.14
N ALA A 135 23.90 10.60 20.57
CA ALA A 135 23.25 11.81 21.04
C ALA A 135 22.93 11.71 22.55
N PRO A 136 23.36 12.68 23.37
CA PRO A 136 23.11 12.66 24.81
C PRO A 136 21.61 12.59 25.06
N VAL A 137 21.20 11.72 25.99
CA VAL A 137 19.82 11.69 26.45
C VAL A 137 19.60 12.99 27.22
N SER A 138 19.14 14.04 26.55
CA SER A 138 18.66 15.22 27.24
C SER A 138 17.39 14.82 27.97
N THR A 139 17.54 14.44 29.24
CA THR A 139 16.45 14.01 30.14
C THR A 139 15.55 15.17 30.55
N THR A 140 15.94 16.41 30.23
CA THR A 140 15.21 17.65 30.52
C THR A 140 14.76 18.29 29.22
N ILE A 141 13.68 17.77 28.66
CA ILE A 141 12.86 18.55 27.72
C ILE A 141 12.06 19.53 28.58
N ASP A 142 12.68 20.66 28.90
CA ASP A 142 11.96 21.85 29.36
C ASP A 142 11.20 22.39 28.14
N SER A 143 10.10 21.71 27.80
CA SER A 143 9.27 21.89 26.59
C SER A 143 8.70 23.31 26.45
N GLN A 144 8.88 24.16 27.47
CA GLN A 144 8.43 25.53 27.51
C GLN A 144 9.50 26.57 27.09
N ARG A 145 10.80 26.22 27.01
CA ARG A 145 11.86 27.21 26.75
C ARG A 145 12.68 27.05 25.48
N LEU A 146 12.56 25.93 24.77
CA LEU A 146 13.17 25.81 23.45
C LEU A 146 12.24 26.44 22.40
N PRO A 147 12.71 27.41 21.59
CA PRO A 147 11.90 27.96 20.52
C PRO A 147 11.42 26.82 19.62
N LYS A 148 10.13 26.86 19.24
CA LYS A 148 9.50 25.91 18.28
C LYS A 148 10.31 25.71 16.99
N ALA A 149 11.24 26.62 16.70
CA ALA A 149 12.15 26.65 15.58
C ALA A 149 13.53 25.98 15.87
N SER A 150 13.66 25.13 16.89
CA SER A 150 14.74 24.12 16.93
C SER A 150 14.16 22.81 17.45
N LEU A 151 13.23 22.23 16.68
CA LEU A 151 12.81 20.84 16.82
C LEU A 151 14.00 19.94 16.43
N ALA A 152 15.04 19.94 17.26
CA ALA A 152 15.97 18.82 17.33
C ALA A 152 15.08 17.59 17.51
N LEU A 153 15.00 16.78 16.47
CA LEU A 153 14.17 15.59 16.46
C LEU A 153 14.49 14.82 17.73
N SER A 154 13.50 14.60 18.60
CA SER A 154 13.73 13.91 19.87
C SER A 154 14.41 12.57 19.58
N ARG A 155 15.22 12.06 20.52
CA ARG A 155 15.88 10.76 20.34
C ARG A 155 14.89 9.65 19.95
N SER A 156 13.67 9.68 20.51
CA SER A 156 12.58 8.79 20.09
C SER A 156 12.17 8.97 18.62
N GLY A 157 12.04 10.21 18.14
CA GLY A 157 11.73 10.52 16.74
C GLY A 157 12.84 10.10 15.77
N GLN A 158 14.11 10.27 16.15
CA GLN A 158 15.25 9.79 15.35
C GLN A 158 15.21 8.26 15.20
N LEU A 159 15.02 7.54 16.31
CA LEU A 159 14.89 6.09 16.31
C LEU A 159 13.65 5.61 15.51
N GLU A 160 12.54 6.35 15.59
CA GLU A 160 11.34 6.06 14.82
C GLU A 160 11.58 6.20 13.31
N LEU A 161 12.22 7.30 12.86
CA LEU A 161 12.53 7.51 11.44
C LEU A 161 13.51 6.46 10.90
N LEU A 162 14.54 6.10 11.68
CA LEU A 162 15.45 5.01 11.33
C LEU A 162 14.69 3.68 11.20
N GLY A 163 13.86 3.34 12.20
CA GLY A 163 13.06 2.12 12.21
C GLY A 163 12.14 2.04 10.99
N LYS A 164 11.47 3.14 10.64
CA LYS A 164 10.60 3.23 9.45
C LYS A 164 11.40 3.03 8.16
N THR A 165 12.59 3.63 8.08
CA THR A 165 13.44 3.51 6.89
C THR A 165 13.95 2.07 6.73
N TYR A 166 14.48 1.45 7.80
CA TYR A 166 14.86 0.03 7.78
C TYR A 166 13.70 -0.90 7.43
N LEU A 167 12.50 -0.64 7.97
CA LEU A 167 11.32 -1.45 7.67
C LEU A 167 10.92 -1.32 6.19
N ALA A 168 10.92 -0.10 5.64
CA ALA A 168 10.61 0.17 4.25
C ALA A 168 11.59 -0.55 3.30
N ILE A 169 12.89 -0.56 3.61
CA ILE A 169 13.89 -1.27 2.78
C ILE A 169 13.93 -2.80 3.00
N GLY A 170 13.04 -3.35 3.83
CA GLY A 170 12.91 -4.79 4.04
C GLY A 170 13.89 -5.39 5.07
N TYR A 171 14.31 -4.60 6.06
CA TYR A 171 15.19 -5.04 7.15
C TYR A 171 14.46 -4.95 8.52
N PRO A 172 13.40 -5.74 8.72
CA PRO A 172 12.61 -5.66 9.94
C PRO A 172 13.41 -6.04 11.20
N ASP A 173 14.41 -6.93 11.07
CA ASP A 173 15.31 -7.32 12.17
C ASP A 173 16.14 -6.16 12.74
N ARG A 174 16.44 -5.15 11.90
CA ARG A 174 17.11 -3.91 12.31
C ARG A 174 16.11 -2.86 12.81
N ALA A 175 14.88 -2.89 12.29
CA ALA A 175 13.85 -1.90 12.62
C ALA A 175 13.27 -2.10 14.03
N TRP A 176 12.89 -3.34 14.41
CA TRP A 176 12.18 -3.57 15.66
C TRP A 176 12.97 -3.17 16.92
N PRO A 177 14.31 -3.38 17.04
CA PRO A 177 15.05 -2.93 18.22
C PRO A 177 15.06 -1.41 18.37
N LEU A 178 15.02 -0.68 17.26
CA LEU A 178 14.96 0.78 17.26
C LEU A 178 13.61 1.28 17.74
N PHE A 179 12.51 0.67 17.26
CA PHE A 179 11.17 0.98 17.76
C PHE A 179 11.00 0.59 19.22
N GLN A 180 11.64 -0.49 19.69
CA GLN A 180 11.61 -0.85 21.10
C GLN A 180 12.29 0.21 21.97
N LYS A 181 13.46 0.70 21.55
CA LYS A 181 14.15 1.82 22.22
C LYS A 181 13.32 3.10 22.16
N ALA A 182 12.71 3.42 21.03
CA ALA A 182 11.83 4.58 20.88
C ALA A 182 10.60 4.48 21.80
N TYR A 183 10.01 3.29 21.92
CA TYR A 183 8.86 3.03 22.78
C TYR A 183 9.22 3.14 24.26
N ALA A 184 10.42 2.68 24.66
CA ALA A 184 10.90 2.86 26.04
C ALA A 184 11.04 4.34 26.42
N LEU A 185 11.35 5.22 25.47
CA LEU A 185 11.41 6.68 25.68
C LEU A 185 10.01 7.33 25.68
N GLN A 186 9.02 6.74 25.00
CA GLN A 186 7.66 7.25 24.90
C GLN A 186 6.62 6.12 24.97
N PRO A 187 6.40 5.51 26.16
CA PRO A 187 5.55 4.32 26.30
C PRO A 187 4.07 4.57 25.99
N ASN A 188 3.63 5.84 25.97
CA ASN A 188 2.27 6.24 25.63
C ASN A 188 2.09 6.57 24.14
N SER A 189 3.16 6.52 23.34
CA SER A 189 3.09 6.80 21.90
C SER A 189 2.46 5.62 21.15
N ARG A 190 1.18 5.74 20.83
CA ARG A 190 0.42 4.79 20.01
C ARG A 190 1.08 4.53 18.64
N PRO A 191 1.52 5.54 17.87
CA PRO A 191 2.20 5.31 16.60
C PRO A 191 3.47 4.45 16.74
N ILE A 192 4.32 4.73 17.74
CA ILE A 192 5.53 3.94 17.98
C ILE A 192 5.20 2.51 18.37
N LEU A 193 4.17 2.30 19.21
CA LEU A 193 3.69 0.96 19.57
C LEU A 193 3.21 0.17 18.33
N GLN A 194 2.43 0.80 17.44
CA GLN A 194 1.99 0.17 16.19
C GLN A 194 3.19 -0.23 15.32
N MET A 195 4.20 0.65 15.18
CA MET A 195 5.41 0.36 14.41
C MET A 195 6.27 -0.74 15.04
N LEU A 196 6.36 -0.79 16.38
CA LEU A 196 7.04 -1.85 17.11
C LEU A 196 6.40 -3.21 16.84
N VAL A 197 5.07 -3.31 16.95
CA VAL A 197 4.37 -4.57 16.68
C VAL A 197 4.53 -4.96 15.21
N ARG A 198 4.36 -4.02 14.28
CA ARG A 198 4.51 -4.25 12.83
C ARG A 198 5.89 -4.81 12.49
N SER A 199 6.94 -4.12 12.94
CA SER A 199 8.32 -4.54 12.69
C SER A 199 8.66 -5.87 13.35
N ALA A 200 8.13 -6.16 14.54
CA ALA A 200 8.28 -7.45 15.20
C ALA A 200 7.60 -8.58 14.42
N LEU A 201 6.38 -8.37 13.90
CA LEU A 201 5.69 -9.35 13.06
C LEU A 201 6.44 -9.61 11.74
N ALA A 202 6.90 -8.55 11.08
CA ALA A 202 7.70 -8.64 9.86
C ALA A 202 9.03 -9.38 10.09
N ALA A 203 9.66 -9.19 11.25
CA ALA A 203 10.86 -9.91 11.71
C ALA A 203 10.56 -11.34 12.21
N LYS A 204 9.30 -11.79 12.16
CA LYS A 204 8.83 -13.05 12.75
C LYS A 204 9.15 -13.20 14.25
N ASN A 205 9.36 -12.09 14.96
CA ASN A 205 9.53 -12.05 16.41
C ASN A 205 8.16 -12.07 17.11
N ILE A 206 7.47 -13.20 17.01
CA ILE A 206 6.10 -13.39 17.49
C ILE A 206 6.00 -13.16 19.01
N LYS A 207 7.03 -13.56 19.77
CA LYS A 207 7.08 -13.36 21.22
C LYS A 207 6.98 -11.88 21.60
N LEU A 208 7.77 -11.02 20.95
CA LEU A 208 7.74 -9.58 21.20
C LEU A 208 6.41 -8.97 20.77
N ALA A 209 5.90 -9.34 19.60
CA ALA A 209 4.62 -8.85 19.11
C ALA A 209 3.48 -9.16 20.11
N ILE A 210 3.41 -10.40 20.62
CA ILE A 210 2.42 -10.80 21.62
C ILE A 210 2.57 -10.02 22.92
N ALA A 211 3.79 -9.77 23.38
CA ALA A 211 4.04 -9.01 24.61
C ALA A 211 3.43 -7.60 24.58
N HIS A 212 3.36 -6.99 23.40
CA HIS A 212 2.79 -5.65 23.18
C HIS A 212 1.35 -5.65 22.65
N LEU A 213 0.81 -6.81 22.27
CA LEU A 213 -0.51 -6.92 21.65
C LEU A 213 -1.63 -6.46 22.57
N LYS A 214 -1.54 -6.74 23.88
CA LYS A 214 -2.52 -6.27 24.87
C LYS A 214 -2.62 -4.74 24.92
N ALA A 215 -1.48 -4.05 24.86
CA ALA A 215 -1.45 -2.58 24.87
C ALA A 215 -1.97 -2.02 23.53
N LEU A 216 -1.68 -2.72 22.42
CA LEU A 216 -2.16 -2.35 21.09
C LEU A 216 -3.68 -2.46 21.00
N THR A 217 -4.26 -3.59 21.44
CA THR A 217 -5.71 -3.85 21.35
C THR A 217 -6.55 -3.00 22.29
N ALA A 218 -5.92 -2.30 23.24
CA ALA A 218 -6.58 -1.32 24.10
C ALA A 218 -6.95 -0.01 23.37
N GLY A 219 -6.73 0.11 22.06
CA GLY A 219 -7.43 1.12 21.28
C GLY A 219 -7.15 1.07 19.78
N ALA A 220 -7.31 2.22 19.11
CA ALA A 220 -7.37 2.28 17.66
C ALA A 220 -6.03 1.94 16.97
N VAL A 221 -6.13 1.15 15.91
CA VAL A 221 -5.04 0.83 14.98
C VAL A 221 -5.26 1.63 13.70
N THR A 222 -4.38 2.59 13.46
CA THR A 222 -4.45 3.53 12.33
C THR A 222 -3.52 3.15 11.19
N GLU A 223 -2.80 2.03 11.32
CA GLU A 223 -1.92 1.52 10.28
C GLU A 223 -2.58 0.35 9.53
N ARG A 224 -2.98 0.60 8.29
CA ARG A 224 -3.44 -0.38 7.30
C ARG A 224 -2.53 -1.60 7.21
N GLN A 225 -1.22 -1.41 7.04
CA GLN A 225 -0.29 -2.54 6.83
C GLN A 225 -0.13 -3.40 8.09
N LEU A 226 -0.22 -2.81 9.28
CA LEU A 226 -0.19 -3.57 10.52
C LEU A 226 -1.37 -4.54 10.61
N LEU A 227 -2.57 -4.14 10.18
CA LEU A 227 -3.74 -5.03 10.15
C LEU A 227 -3.52 -6.23 9.21
N LEU A 228 -2.93 -5.99 8.04
CA LEU A 228 -2.57 -7.05 7.09
C LEU A 228 -1.52 -8.00 7.69
N ASP A 229 -0.46 -7.47 8.29
CA ASP A 229 0.62 -8.26 8.91
C ASP A 229 0.09 -9.08 10.10
N MET A 230 -0.83 -8.52 10.90
CA MET A 230 -1.51 -9.23 11.98
C MET A 230 -2.39 -10.37 11.47
N ALA A 231 -3.15 -10.17 10.40
CA ALA A 231 -3.96 -11.22 9.79
C ALA A 231 -3.09 -12.34 9.21
N ALA A 232 -1.96 -12.01 8.57
CA ALA A 232 -1.02 -13.01 8.03
C ALA A 232 -0.32 -13.82 9.14
N ALA A 233 -0.01 -13.18 10.27
CA ALA A 233 0.62 -13.82 11.42
C ALA A 233 -0.38 -14.52 12.37
N TYR A 234 -1.68 -14.45 12.09
CA TYR A 234 -2.74 -14.96 12.97
C TYR A 234 -2.53 -16.42 13.44
N PRO A 235 -2.13 -17.40 12.59
CA PRO A 235 -1.91 -18.78 13.04
C PRO A 235 -0.78 -18.90 14.06
N LEU A 236 0.28 -18.09 13.89
CA LEU A 236 1.43 -18.08 14.78
C LEU A 236 1.09 -17.41 16.11
N ILE A 237 0.28 -16.35 16.10
CA ILE A 237 -0.14 -15.62 17.30
C ILE A 237 -1.11 -16.46 18.13
N SER A 238 -2.15 -17.02 17.48
CA SER A 238 -3.21 -17.79 18.12
C SER A 238 -2.73 -19.11 18.74
N ALA A 239 -1.66 -19.71 18.22
CA ALA A 239 -1.07 -20.93 18.77
C ALA A 239 -0.29 -20.71 20.08
N GLN A 240 0.01 -19.47 20.46
CA GLN A 240 0.87 -19.18 21.62
C GLN A 240 0.07 -19.12 22.93
N ALA A 241 0.52 -19.87 23.95
CA ALA A 241 -0.13 -19.92 25.25
C ALA A 241 -0.27 -18.55 25.93
N ALA A 242 0.72 -17.67 25.76
CA ALA A 242 0.67 -16.31 26.28
C ALA A 242 -0.52 -15.52 25.70
N PHE A 243 -0.89 -15.75 24.45
CA PHE A 243 -2.06 -15.12 23.83
C PHE A 243 -3.36 -15.66 24.45
N MET A 244 -3.45 -16.99 24.66
CA MET A 244 -4.61 -17.62 25.33
C MET A 244 -4.86 -17.08 26.75
N SER A 245 -3.79 -16.64 27.44
CA SER A 245 -3.88 -16.08 28.78
C SER A 245 -4.47 -14.65 28.86
N LEU A 246 -4.67 -13.98 27.72
CA LEU A 246 -5.21 -12.61 27.67
C LEU A 246 -6.73 -12.52 28.01
N GLY A 247 -7.31 -13.59 28.55
CA GLY A 247 -8.71 -13.65 29.02
C GLY A 247 -9.70 -13.83 27.88
N LYS A 248 -11.00 -13.54 28.13
CA LYS A 248 -12.11 -13.48 27.13
C LYS A 248 -11.89 -12.37 26.08
N SER A 249 -10.65 -12.17 25.67
CA SER A 249 -10.22 -11.29 24.60
C SER A 249 -11.03 -11.62 23.36
N ALA A 250 -11.61 -10.58 22.79
CA ALA A 250 -12.22 -10.66 21.48
C ALA A 250 -11.25 -11.41 20.57
N LYS A 251 -11.79 -12.43 19.90
CA LYS A 251 -11.23 -13.07 18.72
C LYS A 251 -10.37 -12.06 17.95
N LEU A 252 -9.04 -12.24 17.93
CA LEU A 252 -8.09 -11.28 17.33
C LEU A 252 -8.46 -10.95 15.89
N ASP A 253 -8.97 -11.94 15.16
CA ASP A 253 -9.58 -11.81 13.84
C ASP A 253 -10.74 -10.81 13.83
N GLN A 254 -11.64 -10.84 14.82
CA GLN A 254 -12.73 -9.87 14.94
C GLN A 254 -12.19 -8.48 15.29
N PHE A 255 -11.19 -8.38 16.18
CA PHE A 255 -10.54 -7.09 16.45
C PHE A 255 -9.92 -6.49 15.18
N ILE A 256 -9.17 -7.28 14.39
CA ILE A 256 -8.57 -6.83 13.12
C ILE A 256 -9.67 -6.33 12.17
N PHE A 257 -10.75 -7.09 12.02
CA PHE A 257 -11.88 -6.71 11.18
C PHE A 257 -12.54 -5.41 11.64
N ASP A 258 -12.82 -5.28 12.93
CA ASP A 258 -13.47 -4.09 13.52
C ASP A 258 -12.60 -2.85 13.35
N GLN A 259 -11.27 -2.97 13.54
CA GLN A 259 -10.33 -1.88 13.29
C GLN A 259 -10.25 -1.50 11.81
N ALA A 260 -10.29 -2.48 10.91
CA ALA A 260 -10.34 -2.22 9.48
C ALA A 260 -11.63 -1.46 9.10
N GLN A 261 -12.78 -1.90 9.63
CA GLN A 261 -14.06 -1.25 9.37
C GLN A 261 -14.14 0.17 9.95
N ALA A 262 -13.65 0.38 11.17
CA ALA A 262 -13.71 1.68 11.82
C ALA A 262 -12.82 2.74 11.16
N ASN A 263 -11.61 2.36 10.71
CA ASN A 263 -10.62 3.32 10.22
C ASN A 263 -10.50 3.33 8.68
N PHE A 264 -10.92 2.27 8.01
CA PHE A 264 -10.72 2.04 6.58
C PHE A 264 -11.98 1.44 5.91
N GLY A 265 -13.17 1.77 6.41
CA GLY A 265 -14.44 1.19 5.96
C GLY A 265 -14.77 1.36 4.46
N THR A 266 -14.02 2.20 3.74
CA THR A 266 -14.15 2.42 2.29
C THR A 266 -13.03 1.77 1.47
N ASP A 267 -12.03 1.15 2.10
CA ASP A 267 -10.88 0.54 1.42
C ASP A 267 -11.18 -0.92 1.04
N ALA A 268 -11.79 -1.13 -0.12
CA ALA A 268 -12.10 -2.47 -0.64
C ALA A 268 -10.86 -3.36 -0.78
N GLU A 269 -9.70 -2.78 -1.12
CA GLU A 269 -8.45 -3.51 -1.31
C GLU A 269 -7.91 -4.05 0.00
N LEU A 270 -7.99 -3.27 1.09
CA LEU A 270 -7.65 -3.75 2.43
C LEU A 270 -8.50 -4.96 2.82
N PHE A 271 -9.82 -4.88 2.66
CA PHE A 271 -10.70 -6.00 2.98
C PHE A 271 -10.41 -7.24 2.13
N TYR A 272 -10.12 -7.06 0.84
CA TYR A 272 -9.66 -8.16 0.01
C TYR A 272 -8.37 -8.79 0.55
N GLY A 273 -7.35 -7.98 0.84
CA GLY A 273 -6.07 -8.45 1.40
C GLY A 273 -6.21 -9.16 2.75
N LEU A 274 -7.07 -8.64 3.64
CA LEU A 274 -7.42 -9.30 4.90
C LEU A 274 -8.09 -10.67 4.63
N GLY A 275 -9.01 -10.73 3.66
CA GLY A 275 -9.64 -11.98 3.25
C GLY A 275 -8.63 -13.03 2.80
N ARG A 276 -7.68 -12.64 1.95
CA ARG A 276 -6.58 -13.53 1.48
C ARG A 276 -5.73 -14.03 2.66
N ASN A 277 -5.33 -13.13 3.56
CA ASN A 277 -4.51 -13.48 4.72
C ASN A 277 -5.24 -14.41 5.70
N PHE A 278 -6.53 -14.18 5.96
CA PHE A 278 -7.34 -15.05 6.82
C PHE A 278 -7.58 -16.41 6.18
N GLU A 279 -7.80 -16.48 4.87
CA GLU A 279 -7.97 -17.74 4.14
C GLU A 279 -6.69 -18.58 4.18
N ALA A 280 -5.52 -17.97 3.93
CA ALA A 280 -4.21 -18.62 4.09
C ALA A 280 -4.00 -19.13 5.52
N SER A 281 -4.50 -18.36 6.50
CA SER A 281 -4.48 -18.68 7.93
C SER A 281 -5.57 -19.67 8.38
N LYS A 282 -6.36 -20.22 7.44
CA LYS A 282 -7.50 -21.12 7.71
C LYS A 282 -8.61 -20.53 8.60
N CYS A 283 -8.66 -19.21 8.76
CA CYS A 283 -9.75 -18.48 9.43
C CYS A 283 -10.89 -18.21 8.44
N LEU A 284 -11.54 -19.28 7.98
CA LEU A 284 -12.44 -19.24 6.83
C LEU A 284 -13.67 -18.34 7.03
N SER A 285 -14.22 -18.30 8.25
CA SER A 285 -15.37 -17.45 8.56
C SER A 285 -15.04 -15.96 8.43
N MET A 286 -13.84 -15.55 8.85
CA MET A 286 -13.43 -14.15 8.75
C MET A 286 -13.05 -13.79 7.31
N ALA A 287 -12.37 -14.71 6.61
CA ALA A 287 -12.08 -14.54 5.18
C ALA A 287 -13.37 -14.27 4.37
N SER A 288 -14.44 -15.05 4.64
CA SER A 288 -15.75 -14.88 4.01
C SER A 288 -16.35 -13.49 4.28
N LYS A 289 -16.32 -13.01 5.54
CA LYS A 289 -16.77 -11.65 5.90
C LYS A 289 -15.97 -10.57 5.16
N CYS A 290 -14.64 -10.67 5.18
CA CYS A 290 -13.75 -9.73 4.50
C CYS A 290 -14.01 -9.67 2.99
N TYR A 291 -14.13 -10.81 2.32
CA TYR A 291 -14.44 -10.84 0.89
C TYR A 291 -15.83 -10.25 0.59
N SER A 292 -16.83 -10.56 1.40
CA SER A 292 -18.17 -9.98 1.27
C SER A 292 -18.14 -8.45 1.39
N THR A 293 -17.40 -7.91 2.36
CA THR A 293 -17.22 -6.45 2.50
C THR A 293 -16.49 -5.85 1.30
N ALA A 294 -15.43 -6.50 0.79
CA ALA A 294 -14.70 -6.03 -0.39
C ALA A 294 -15.60 -5.98 -1.64
N VAL A 295 -16.43 -7.00 -1.87
CA VAL A 295 -17.39 -7.06 -2.98
C VAL A 295 -18.50 -6.01 -2.82
N ALA A 296 -18.96 -5.75 -1.60
CA ALA A 296 -19.96 -4.70 -1.36
C ALA A 296 -19.42 -3.29 -1.68
N LEU A 297 -18.13 -3.05 -1.42
CA LEU A 297 -17.48 -1.77 -1.68
C LEU A 297 -17.08 -1.56 -3.16
N ALA A 298 -16.69 -2.64 -3.85
CA ALA A 298 -16.25 -2.59 -5.25
C ALA A 298 -16.77 -3.82 -6.05
N PRO A 299 -18.07 -3.88 -6.36
CA PRO A 299 -18.69 -5.06 -7.01
C PRO A 299 -18.24 -5.30 -8.45
N GLU A 300 -17.60 -4.32 -9.10
CA GLU A 300 -17.02 -4.40 -10.44
C GLU A 300 -15.61 -5.01 -10.46
N GLU A 301 -14.95 -5.11 -9.31
CA GLU A 301 -13.62 -5.69 -9.19
C GLU A 301 -13.70 -7.22 -9.21
N GLY A 302 -13.62 -7.79 -10.41
CA GLY A 302 -13.83 -9.22 -10.65
C GLY A 302 -12.95 -10.16 -9.81
N GLN A 303 -11.76 -9.73 -9.39
CA GLN A 303 -10.89 -10.50 -8.49
C GLN A 303 -11.51 -10.67 -7.08
N TYR A 304 -12.20 -9.64 -6.57
CA TYR A 304 -12.88 -9.68 -5.28
C TYR A 304 -14.08 -10.63 -5.35
N VAL A 305 -14.87 -10.50 -6.42
CA VAL A 305 -16.03 -11.36 -6.68
C VAL A 305 -15.62 -12.83 -6.84
N LEU A 306 -14.55 -13.10 -7.60
CA LEU A 306 -14.05 -14.48 -7.77
C LEU A 306 -13.62 -15.10 -6.44
N ALA A 307 -12.85 -14.38 -5.61
CA ALA A 307 -12.42 -14.89 -4.30
C ALA A 307 -13.61 -15.17 -3.38
N HIS A 308 -14.58 -14.24 -3.30
CA HIS A 308 -15.80 -14.43 -2.52
C HIS A 308 -16.62 -15.62 -3.01
N CYS A 309 -16.86 -15.73 -4.32
CA CYS A 309 -17.62 -16.81 -4.91
C CYS A 309 -16.95 -18.18 -4.70
N ALA A 310 -15.61 -18.26 -4.82
CA ALA A 310 -14.89 -19.49 -4.54
C ALA A 310 -15.09 -19.93 -3.09
N ARG A 311 -15.05 -18.97 -2.15
CA ARG A 311 -15.32 -19.20 -0.73
C ARG A 311 -16.76 -19.68 -0.49
N LEU A 312 -17.75 -19.03 -1.09
CA LEU A 312 -19.17 -19.44 -1.02
C LEU A 312 -19.39 -20.87 -1.53
N VAL A 313 -18.74 -21.26 -2.64
CA VAL A 313 -18.85 -22.62 -3.19
C VAL A 313 -18.27 -23.65 -2.22
N LEU A 314 -17.12 -23.36 -1.61
CA LEU A 314 -16.53 -24.23 -0.60
C LEU A 314 -17.35 -24.27 0.72
N GLU A 315 -18.21 -23.28 0.97
CA GLU A 315 -19.20 -23.28 2.06
C GLU A 315 -20.52 -23.99 1.68
N GLY A 316 -20.61 -24.58 0.48
CA GLY A 316 -21.83 -25.22 -0.02
C GLY A 316 -22.89 -24.25 -0.57
N LYS A 317 -22.61 -22.94 -0.62
CA LYS A 317 -23.53 -21.89 -1.10
C LYS A 317 -23.37 -21.66 -2.61
N ARG A 318 -23.41 -22.73 -3.40
CA ARG A 318 -23.18 -22.70 -4.85
C ARG A 318 -24.11 -21.74 -5.60
N GLN A 319 -25.39 -21.69 -5.22
CA GLN A 319 -26.38 -20.83 -5.89
C GLN A 319 -26.10 -19.34 -5.67
N ALA A 320 -25.67 -18.95 -4.47
CA ALA A 320 -25.32 -17.56 -4.18
C ALA A 320 -24.12 -17.10 -5.03
N ALA A 321 -23.07 -17.94 -5.11
CA ALA A 321 -21.91 -17.68 -5.97
C ALA A 321 -22.30 -17.52 -7.45
N LEU A 322 -23.24 -18.32 -7.94
CA LEU A 322 -23.72 -18.25 -9.31
C LEU A 322 -24.48 -16.95 -9.59
N VAL A 323 -25.30 -16.48 -8.66
CA VAL A 323 -26.01 -15.18 -8.77
C VAL A 323 -25.01 -14.03 -8.83
N GLU A 324 -24.02 -14.01 -7.94
CA GLU A 324 -22.99 -12.98 -7.92
C GLU A 324 -22.12 -12.98 -9.18
N LEU A 325 -21.70 -14.16 -9.66
CA LEU A 325 -20.91 -14.27 -10.89
C LEU A 325 -21.67 -13.83 -12.13
N ASN A 326 -22.97 -14.13 -12.23
CA ASN A 326 -23.78 -13.63 -13.34
C ASN A 326 -23.91 -12.10 -13.30
N ALA A 327 -24.10 -11.52 -12.12
CA ALA A 327 -24.21 -10.07 -11.97
C ALA A 327 -22.94 -9.34 -12.43
N VAL A 328 -21.74 -9.85 -12.09
CA VAL A 328 -20.48 -9.25 -12.57
C VAL A 328 -20.25 -9.53 -14.05
N ALA A 329 -20.61 -10.73 -14.55
CA ALA A 329 -20.43 -11.09 -15.96
C ALA A 329 -21.25 -10.18 -16.89
N SER A 330 -22.50 -9.86 -16.54
CA SER A 330 -23.33 -8.94 -17.33
C SER A 330 -22.72 -7.55 -17.40
N LYS A 331 -22.25 -7.00 -16.27
CA LYS A 331 -21.60 -5.68 -16.22
C LYS A 331 -20.30 -5.61 -17.02
N LEU A 332 -19.54 -6.71 -17.06
CA LEU A 332 -18.30 -6.79 -17.85
C LEU A 332 -18.54 -6.73 -19.36
N GLN A 333 -19.75 -7.05 -19.84
CA GLN A 333 -20.10 -6.93 -21.26
C GLN A 333 -20.45 -5.48 -21.65
N GLU A 334 -21.00 -4.71 -20.72
CA GLU A 334 -21.48 -3.35 -20.97
C GLU A 334 -20.36 -2.30 -20.97
N GLN A 335 -19.25 -2.58 -20.29
CA GLN A 335 -18.19 -1.61 -20.05
C GLN A 335 -16.93 -1.97 -20.83
N GLU A 336 -16.23 -0.95 -21.34
CA GLU A 336 -14.91 -1.15 -21.93
C GLU A 336 -13.97 -1.75 -20.88
N PRO A 337 -13.34 -2.92 -21.13
CA PRO A 337 -12.66 -3.65 -20.08
C PRO A 337 -11.35 -2.95 -19.72
N SER A 338 -11.25 -2.48 -18.48
CA SER A 338 -9.96 -2.05 -17.93
C SER A 338 -8.98 -3.24 -17.94
N PRO A 339 -7.65 -3.00 -17.99
CA PRO A 339 -6.66 -4.10 -18.00
C PRO A 339 -6.82 -5.10 -16.86
N ARG A 340 -7.29 -4.65 -15.69
CA ARG A 340 -7.64 -5.50 -14.54
C ARG A 340 -8.87 -6.36 -14.80
N ARG A 341 -9.96 -5.77 -15.30
CA ARG A 341 -11.20 -6.50 -15.64
C ARG A 341 -10.99 -7.52 -16.76
N ALA A 342 -10.24 -7.14 -17.80
CA ALA A 342 -9.84 -8.05 -18.87
C ALA A 342 -9.03 -9.24 -18.35
N ALA A 343 -8.27 -9.09 -17.26
CA ALA A 343 -7.44 -10.16 -16.70
C ALA A 343 -8.27 -11.32 -16.13
N VAL A 344 -9.48 -11.06 -15.65
CA VAL A 344 -10.31 -12.04 -14.93
C VAL A 344 -11.60 -12.41 -15.66
N ALA A 345 -11.96 -11.72 -16.74
CA ALA A 345 -13.20 -11.96 -17.50
C ALA A 345 -13.32 -13.41 -18.00
N GLY A 346 -12.25 -13.98 -18.55
CA GLY A 346 -12.25 -15.38 -19.00
C GLY A 346 -12.44 -16.36 -17.82
N THR A 347 -11.82 -16.09 -16.67
CA THR A 347 -11.99 -16.86 -15.43
C THR A 347 -13.44 -16.83 -14.94
N ILE A 348 -14.12 -15.67 -14.99
CA ILE A 348 -15.54 -15.53 -14.64
C ILE A 348 -16.41 -16.37 -15.58
N ALA A 349 -16.21 -16.25 -16.89
CA ALA A 349 -16.98 -17.01 -17.89
C ALA A 349 -16.76 -18.53 -17.75
N ALA A 350 -15.54 -18.96 -17.47
CA ALA A 350 -15.22 -20.36 -17.20
C ALA A 350 -15.83 -20.85 -15.88
N GLY A 351 -15.84 -20.01 -14.85
CA GLY A 351 -16.46 -20.30 -13.56
C GLY A 351 -17.97 -20.51 -13.67
N LEU A 352 -18.68 -19.66 -14.41
CA LEU A 352 -20.10 -19.85 -14.71
C LEU A 352 -20.38 -21.22 -15.37
N LYS A 353 -19.52 -21.66 -16.29
CA LYS A 353 -19.68 -22.98 -16.93
C LYS A 353 -19.48 -24.14 -15.94
N LEU A 354 -18.49 -24.04 -15.06
CA LEU A 354 -18.24 -25.06 -14.01
C LEU A 354 -19.41 -25.11 -13.01
N LEU A 355 -19.92 -23.94 -12.59
CA LEU A 355 -21.01 -23.86 -11.62
C LEU A 355 -22.38 -24.23 -12.19
N ASN A 356 -22.59 -24.16 -13.50
CA ASN A 356 -23.80 -24.66 -14.16
C ASN A 356 -23.79 -26.19 -14.43
N GLY A 357 -22.75 -26.92 -13.98
CA GLY A 357 -22.69 -28.37 -14.14
C GLY A 357 -22.22 -28.83 -15.52
N GLY A 358 -21.62 -27.94 -16.32
CA GLY A 358 -20.98 -28.34 -17.56
C GLY A 358 -19.78 -29.26 -17.30
N LEU A 359 -19.69 -30.39 -18.01
CA LEU A 359 -18.54 -31.30 -18.02
C LEU A 359 -17.35 -30.65 -18.74
N ARG A 360 -16.80 -29.57 -18.19
CA ARG A 360 -15.59 -28.93 -18.70
C ARG A 360 -14.42 -29.17 -17.74
N SER A 361 -13.26 -29.42 -18.32
CA SER A 361 -12.00 -29.43 -17.58
C SER A 361 -11.01 -28.51 -18.25
N TYR A 362 -10.33 -27.68 -17.48
CA TYR A 362 -9.28 -26.80 -17.96
C TYR A 362 -7.91 -27.38 -17.64
N LYS A 363 -6.87 -26.86 -18.28
CA LYS A 363 -5.47 -27.20 -17.98
C LYS A 363 -4.65 -25.93 -17.76
N THR A 364 -3.61 -26.04 -16.96
CA THR A 364 -2.59 -25.01 -16.84
C THR A 364 -1.41 -25.30 -17.76
N SER A 365 -0.79 -24.25 -18.27
CA SER A 365 0.52 -24.31 -18.91
C SER A 365 1.40 -23.24 -18.29
N LEU A 366 2.59 -23.64 -17.87
CA LEU A 366 3.62 -22.75 -17.33
C LEU A 366 4.72 -22.58 -18.36
N MET A 367 5.20 -21.35 -18.46
CA MET A 367 6.24 -20.94 -19.39
C MET A 367 7.28 -20.09 -18.67
N GLU A 368 8.55 -20.35 -18.96
CA GLU A 368 9.67 -19.46 -18.65
C GLU A 368 10.17 -18.84 -19.97
N PHE A 369 10.33 -17.51 -20.01
CA PHE A 369 11.02 -16.88 -21.14
C PHE A 369 12.52 -16.79 -20.84
N SER A 370 13.35 -17.16 -21.81
CA SER A 370 14.81 -16.95 -21.77
C SER A 370 15.21 -15.60 -22.36
N HIS A 371 14.39 -15.06 -23.25
CA HIS A 371 14.59 -13.76 -23.88
C HIS A 371 13.25 -13.08 -24.13
N LEU A 372 13.21 -11.77 -23.86
CA LEU A 372 12.10 -10.88 -24.16
C LEU A 372 12.68 -9.63 -24.82
N SER A 373 12.24 -9.31 -26.04
CA SER A 373 12.81 -8.20 -26.82
C SER A 373 12.62 -6.83 -26.16
N CYS A 374 11.49 -6.61 -25.46
CA CYS A 374 11.22 -5.42 -24.66
C CYS A 374 10.17 -5.69 -23.57
N ASN A 375 10.41 -5.22 -22.34
CA ASN A 375 9.41 -5.27 -21.26
C ASN A 375 8.13 -4.51 -21.60
N CYS A 376 8.23 -3.46 -22.43
CA CYS A 376 7.10 -2.68 -22.92
C CYS A 376 6.03 -3.50 -23.66
N LYS A 377 6.39 -4.69 -24.20
CA LYS A 377 5.46 -5.57 -24.92
C LYS A 377 4.63 -6.48 -24.01
N ILE A 378 4.95 -6.59 -22.71
CA ILE A 378 4.27 -7.53 -21.79
C ILE A 378 2.77 -7.24 -21.71
N ALA A 379 2.37 -5.97 -21.61
CA ALA A 379 0.96 -5.59 -21.60
C ALA A 379 0.23 -6.02 -22.89
N ALA A 380 0.85 -5.82 -24.06
CA ALA A 380 0.31 -6.23 -25.34
C ALA A 380 0.22 -7.76 -25.47
N PHE A 381 1.21 -8.51 -24.96
CA PHE A 381 1.16 -9.97 -24.94
C PHE A 381 0.07 -10.50 -24.01
N ASN A 382 -0.08 -9.92 -22.82
CA ASN A 382 -1.18 -10.26 -21.91
C ASN A 382 -2.54 -10.00 -22.57
N TYR A 383 -2.70 -8.86 -23.25
CA TYR A 383 -3.89 -8.57 -24.03
C TYR A 383 -4.11 -9.63 -25.12
N LEU A 384 -3.11 -9.88 -25.98
CA LEU A 384 -3.20 -10.85 -27.08
C LEU A 384 -3.60 -12.25 -26.59
N LEU A 385 -2.90 -12.78 -25.58
CA LEU A 385 -3.13 -14.12 -25.07
C LEU A 385 -4.55 -14.29 -24.52
N ARG A 386 -5.07 -13.29 -23.79
CA ARG A 386 -6.42 -13.33 -23.20
C ARG A 386 -7.54 -13.35 -24.24
N HIS A 387 -7.28 -12.89 -25.45
CA HIS A 387 -8.26 -12.87 -26.55
C HIS A 387 -8.17 -14.11 -27.45
N LEU A 388 -7.25 -15.04 -27.18
CA LEU A 388 -7.16 -16.27 -27.96
C LEU A 388 -8.31 -17.23 -27.63
N PRO A 389 -8.90 -17.90 -28.63
CA PRO A 389 -9.92 -18.91 -28.41
C PRO A 389 -9.45 -20.00 -27.46
N GLY A 390 -10.27 -20.32 -26.45
CA GLY A 390 -9.97 -21.35 -25.46
C GLY A 390 -9.08 -20.89 -24.31
N VAL A 391 -8.52 -19.68 -24.32
CA VAL A 391 -7.81 -19.14 -23.16
C VAL A 391 -8.81 -18.63 -22.13
N VAL A 392 -8.66 -19.10 -20.89
CA VAL A 392 -9.48 -18.72 -19.73
C VAL A 392 -8.78 -17.62 -18.94
N TYR A 393 -7.48 -17.75 -18.74
CA TYR A 393 -6.65 -16.79 -18.02
C TYR A 393 -5.26 -16.80 -18.63
N ALA A 394 -4.63 -15.63 -18.72
CA ALA A 394 -3.24 -15.52 -19.11
C ALA A 394 -2.58 -14.33 -18.42
N ARG A 395 -1.39 -14.57 -17.87
CA ARG A 395 -0.51 -13.53 -17.34
C ARG A 395 0.96 -13.90 -17.54
N ILE A 396 1.66 -12.98 -18.17
CA ILE A 396 3.10 -12.87 -18.22
C ILE A 396 3.48 -11.82 -17.17
N ALA A 397 4.33 -12.24 -16.22
CA ALA A 397 4.83 -11.36 -15.16
C ALA A 397 6.01 -10.54 -15.68
N GLU A 398 6.23 -9.36 -15.09
CA GLU A 398 7.41 -8.55 -15.39
C GLU A 398 8.65 -9.15 -14.70
N GLY A 399 9.71 -9.41 -15.47
CA GLY A 399 10.97 -9.96 -14.93
C GLY A 399 11.01 -11.50 -14.78
N LYS A 400 12.10 -11.98 -14.18
CA LYS A 400 12.38 -13.41 -13.88
C LYS A 400 11.57 -13.87 -12.66
N GLY A 401 10.24 -13.77 -12.73
CA GLY A 401 9.35 -14.47 -11.81
C GLY A 401 9.27 -15.96 -12.16
N PRO A 402 8.86 -16.82 -11.23
CA PRO A 402 9.07 -18.26 -11.38
C PRO A 402 8.35 -18.83 -12.61
N HIS A 403 7.12 -18.39 -12.97
CA HIS A 403 6.46 -18.88 -14.18
C HIS A 403 5.37 -17.94 -14.72
N ASN A 404 5.31 -17.77 -16.04
CA ASN A 404 4.17 -17.20 -16.74
C ASN A 404 3.08 -18.27 -16.87
N LEU A 405 1.82 -17.91 -16.66
CA LEU A 405 0.71 -18.86 -16.58
C LEU A 405 -0.31 -18.60 -17.67
N VAL A 406 -0.76 -19.69 -18.30
CA VAL A 406 -2.01 -19.74 -19.05
C VAL A 406 -2.90 -20.84 -18.47
N ILE A 407 -4.18 -20.53 -18.29
CA ILE A 407 -5.25 -21.50 -18.08
C ILE A 407 -6.06 -21.57 -19.36
N TYR A 408 -6.28 -22.76 -19.89
CA TYR A 408 -6.94 -22.96 -21.19
C TYR A 408 -7.86 -24.18 -21.22
N ASP A 409 -8.80 -24.16 -22.16
CA ASP A 409 -9.69 -25.26 -22.51
C ASP A 409 -8.99 -26.19 -23.54
N PRO A 410 -8.58 -27.40 -23.13
CA PRO A 410 -7.85 -28.32 -24.00
C PRO A 410 -8.69 -28.85 -25.18
N ALA A 411 -10.01 -28.68 -25.17
CA ALA A 411 -10.86 -29.04 -26.30
C ALA A 411 -10.80 -27.99 -27.43
N VAL A 412 -10.34 -26.77 -27.13
CA VAL A 412 -10.34 -25.64 -28.07
C VAL A 412 -8.91 -25.30 -28.54
N ALA A 413 -7.94 -25.34 -27.63
CA ALA A 413 -6.57 -24.92 -27.91
C ALA A 413 -5.52 -25.83 -27.26
N SER A 414 -4.32 -25.83 -27.82
CA SER A 414 -3.14 -26.45 -27.22
C SER A 414 -2.19 -25.37 -26.69
N PRO A 415 -1.42 -25.64 -25.64
CA PRO A 415 -0.55 -24.64 -25.03
C PRO A 415 0.55 -24.20 -26.00
N GLU A 416 1.03 -25.10 -26.87
CA GLU A 416 2.04 -24.77 -27.89
C GLU A 416 1.51 -23.73 -28.87
N LYS A 417 0.26 -23.88 -29.33
CA LYS A 417 -0.38 -22.92 -30.23
C LYS A 417 -0.63 -21.57 -29.57
N ILE A 418 -0.97 -21.57 -28.28
CA ILE A 418 -1.19 -20.34 -27.51
C ILE A 418 0.13 -19.57 -27.37
N TRP A 419 1.17 -20.22 -26.86
CA TRP A 419 2.46 -19.59 -26.63
C TRP A 419 3.17 -19.18 -27.92
N ALA A 420 2.97 -19.90 -29.03
CA ALA A 420 3.51 -19.54 -30.34
C ALA A 420 3.04 -18.17 -30.85
N LYS A 421 1.94 -17.62 -30.30
CA LYS A 421 1.43 -16.28 -30.65
C LYS A 421 2.32 -15.14 -30.16
N LEU A 422 3.21 -15.39 -29.22
CA LEU A 422 4.22 -14.40 -28.81
C LEU A 422 5.27 -14.14 -29.91
N GLY A 423 5.37 -15.03 -30.90
CA GLY A 423 6.21 -14.86 -32.07
C GLY A 423 7.70 -14.83 -31.75
N ARG A 424 8.46 -14.07 -32.56
CA ARG A 424 9.93 -13.98 -32.44
C ARG A 424 10.40 -13.05 -31.32
N ASP A 425 9.49 -12.31 -30.71
CA ASP A 425 9.80 -11.35 -29.64
C ASP A 425 10.11 -12.03 -28.30
N VAL A 426 9.70 -13.29 -28.14
CA VAL A 426 9.89 -14.06 -26.92
C VAL A 426 10.51 -15.40 -27.25
N THR A 427 11.67 -15.69 -26.66
CA THR A 427 12.20 -17.06 -26.62
C THR A 427 11.78 -17.68 -25.30
N TYR A 428 11.17 -18.86 -25.35
CA TYR A 428 10.58 -19.47 -24.17
C TYR A 428 10.72 -20.99 -24.15
N LYS A 429 10.52 -21.55 -22.95
CA LYS A 429 10.41 -22.97 -22.70
C LYS A 429 9.14 -23.23 -21.90
N ILE A 430 8.31 -24.16 -22.38
CA ILE A 430 7.18 -24.68 -21.61
C ILE A 430 7.76 -25.59 -20.53
N VAL A 431 7.38 -25.38 -19.27
CA VAL A 431 7.89 -26.19 -18.16
C VAL A 431 7.14 -27.53 -18.13
N PRO A 432 7.80 -28.66 -18.44
CA PRO A 432 7.13 -29.96 -18.48
C PRO A 432 6.73 -30.43 -17.09
N GLY A 433 5.65 -31.21 -16.99
CA GLY A 433 5.22 -31.85 -15.73
C GLY A 433 4.47 -30.95 -14.74
N LEU A 434 4.38 -29.63 -14.97
CA LEU A 434 3.64 -28.71 -14.10
C LEU A 434 2.21 -28.39 -14.60
N SER A 435 1.76 -29.02 -15.68
CA SER A 435 0.38 -28.89 -16.15
C SER A 435 -0.58 -29.56 -15.17
N ARG A 436 -1.48 -28.78 -14.57
CA ARG A 436 -2.52 -29.23 -13.65
C ARG A 436 -3.86 -29.26 -14.38
N LYS A 437 -4.64 -30.33 -14.19
CA LYS A 437 -6.04 -30.40 -14.63
C LYS A 437 -6.91 -29.71 -13.60
N ILE A 438 -7.78 -28.81 -14.04
CA ILE A 438 -8.71 -28.05 -13.20
C ILE A 438 -10.12 -28.51 -13.55
N VAL A 439 -10.85 -29.05 -12.56
CA VAL A 439 -12.18 -29.63 -12.74
C VAL A 439 -13.27 -28.96 -11.90
N ASP A 440 -12.87 -28.10 -10.97
CA ASP A 440 -13.77 -27.40 -10.06
C ASP A 440 -13.46 -25.90 -10.03
N PHE A 441 -14.47 -25.13 -9.62
CA PHE A 441 -14.40 -23.67 -9.62
C PHE A 441 -13.42 -23.09 -8.58
N PRO A 442 -13.39 -23.56 -7.31
CA PRO A 442 -12.41 -23.08 -6.34
C PRO A 442 -10.96 -23.23 -6.82
N THR A 443 -10.59 -24.39 -7.37
CA THR A 443 -9.24 -24.62 -7.91
C THR A 443 -8.91 -23.70 -9.09
N LEU A 444 -9.89 -23.40 -9.95
CA LEU A 444 -9.74 -22.43 -11.04
C LEU A 444 -9.39 -21.04 -10.49
N VAL A 445 -10.16 -20.56 -9.52
CA VAL A 445 -9.98 -19.24 -8.90
C VAL A 445 -8.65 -19.15 -8.16
N GLU A 446 -8.33 -20.14 -7.33
CA GLU A 446 -7.06 -20.18 -6.59
C GLU A 446 -5.87 -20.11 -7.54
N THR A 447 -5.89 -20.89 -8.62
CA THR A 447 -4.80 -20.91 -9.62
C THR A 447 -4.65 -19.55 -10.31
N ALA A 448 -5.75 -18.94 -10.74
CA ALA A 448 -5.73 -17.66 -11.44
C ALA A 448 -5.30 -16.51 -10.50
N LEU A 449 -5.86 -16.44 -9.29
CA LEU A 449 -5.55 -15.38 -8.33
C LEU A 449 -4.16 -15.52 -7.74
N ALA A 450 -3.69 -16.73 -7.42
CA ALA A 450 -2.31 -16.92 -6.94
C ALA A 450 -1.28 -16.42 -7.97
N ASN A 451 -1.54 -16.62 -9.27
CA ASN A 451 -0.69 -16.07 -10.31
C ASN A 451 -0.89 -14.55 -10.52
N TYR A 452 -2.11 -14.03 -10.36
CA TYR A 452 -2.40 -12.59 -10.46
C TYR A 452 -1.81 -11.77 -9.30
N GLU A 453 -1.77 -12.34 -8.10
CA GLU A 453 -1.25 -11.72 -6.88
C GLU A 453 0.26 -11.87 -6.74
N MET A 454 0.86 -12.78 -7.51
CA MET A 454 2.31 -12.95 -7.55
C MET A 454 2.95 -11.61 -7.88
N GLN A 455 3.68 -11.04 -6.91
CA GLN A 455 4.52 -9.89 -7.15
C GLN A 455 5.71 -10.34 -7.99
N PRO A 456 6.03 -9.64 -9.09
CA PRO A 456 7.25 -9.93 -9.82
C PRO A 456 8.47 -9.75 -8.90
N ASP A 457 9.31 -10.78 -8.80
CA ASP A 457 10.54 -10.76 -7.97
C ASP A 457 11.54 -9.66 -8.38
N LEU A 458 11.32 -9.03 -9.54
CA LEU A 458 12.26 -8.15 -10.23
C LEU A 458 11.73 -6.75 -10.53
N GLU A 459 10.53 -6.40 -10.09
CA GLU A 459 10.22 -4.98 -10.01
C GLU A 459 11.21 -4.36 -9.03
N ARG A 460 12.09 -3.50 -9.56
CA ARG A 460 13.01 -2.71 -8.77
C ARG A 460 12.17 -2.00 -7.72
N LYS A 461 12.29 -2.48 -6.48
CA LYS A 461 11.46 -2.00 -5.37
C LYS A 461 11.70 -0.51 -5.24
N TYR A 462 10.70 0.25 -5.65
CA TYR A 462 10.64 1.67 -5.35
C TYR A 462 10.21 1.76 -3.89
N TYR A 463 11.16 2.16 -3.05
CA TYR A 463 10.87 2.37 -1.64
C TYR A 463 10.24 3.74 -1.49
N GLU A 464 8.99 3.75 -1.04
CA GLU A 464 8.32 4.95 -0.56
C GLU A 464 8.73 5.21 0.88
N PHE A 465 9.23 6.42 1.13
CA PHE A 465 9.67 6.85 2.45
C PHE A 465 8.79 7.98 2.94
N GLN A 466 8.59 8.05 4.25
CA GLN A 466 7.99 9.22 4.87
C GLN A 466 8.85 10.46 4.57
N PRO A 467 8.23 11.61 4.22
CA PRO A 467 8.93 12.88 4.09
C PRO A 467 9.82 13.15 5.32
N LEU A 468 11.07 13.53 5.05
CA LEU A 468 11.99 13.93 6.11
C LEU A 468 11.53 15.26 6.73
N PRO A 469 11.74 15.47 8.03
CA PRO A 469 11.37 16.71 8.69
C PRO A 469 12.20 17.88 8.13
N ILE A 470 11.53 18.97 7.76
CA ILE A 470 12.22 20.19 7.33
C ILE A 470 12.74 20.92 8.57
N LEU A 471 14.03 21.28 8.55
CA LEU A 471 14.63 22.04 9.63
C LEU A 471 14.15 23.49 9.59
N PRO A 472 13.77 24.06 10.74
CA PRO A 472 13.52 25.49 10.84
C PRO A 472 14.76 26.26 10.41
N LEU A 473 14.59 27.21 9.49
CA LEU A 473 15.69 28.03 9.03
C LEU A 473 16.04 29.05 10.12
N SER A 474 17.32 29.11 10.47
CA SER A 474 17.84 30.26 11.21
C SER A 474 17.50 31.55 10.44
N PRO A 475 16.98 32.59 11.11
CA PRO A 475 16.63 33.84 10.45
C PRO A 475 17.86 34.36 9.71
N VAL A 476 17.65 34.72 8.44
CA VAL A 476 18.70 35.33 7.63
C VAL A 476 19.17 36.57 8.37
N ALA A 477 20.45 36.63 8.73
CA ALA A 477 21.01 37.90 9.16
C ALA A 477 20.71 38.90 8.04
N PRO A 478 20.02 40.02 8.33
CA PRO A 478 19.58 40.94 7.30
C PRO A 478 20.77 41.27 6.42
N LEU A 479 20.64 40.97 5.11
CA LEU A 479 21.69 41.22 4.13
C LEU A 479 22.18 42.65 4.36
N SER A 480 23.44 42.80 4.75
CA SER A 480 24.03 44.13 4.88
C SER A 480 23.78 44.84 3.56
N PRO A 481 23.22 46.06 3.57
CA PRO A 481 22.81 46.74 2.35
C PRO A 481 23.98 46.72 1.39
N ARG A 482 23.74 46.18 0.19
CA ARG A 482 24.75 46.06 -0.87
C ARG A 482 25.44 47.43 -0.96
N PRO A 483 26.77 47.52 -0.76
CA PRO A 483 27.44 48.82 -0.75
C PRO A 483 27.08 49.53 -2.06
N PRO A 484 26.73 50.83 -2.02
CA PRO A 484 26.33 51.56 -3.21
C PRO A 484 27.42 51.36 -4.25
N GLY A 485 27.04 50.79 -5.40
CA GLY A 485 27.98 50.47 -6.47
C GLY A 485 28.77 51.73 -6.79
N LYS A 486 30.10 51.63 -6.81
CA LYS A 486 30.94 52.73 -7.26
C LYS A 486 30.40 53.19 -8.62
N PRO A 487 30.10 54.49 -8.80
CA PRO A 487 29.65 55.00 -10.08
C PRO A 487 30.69 54.62 -11.13
N LEU A 488 30.22 54.01 -12.23
CA LEU A 488 31.03 53.77 -13.42
C LEU A 488 31.58 55.13 -13.86
N SER A 489 32.90 55.27 -13.83
CA SER A 489 33.58 56.41 -14.43
C SER A 489 33.33 56.32 -15.95
N GLN A 490 32.74 57.37 -16.51
CA GLN A 490 32.69 57.59 -17.95
C GLN A 490 34.00 58.15 -18.45
#